data_AF-X0ULE9-F1
#
_entry.id   AF-X0ULE9-F1
#
_cell.length_a   1.000
_cell.length_b   1.000
_cell.length_c   1.000
_cell.angle_alpha   90.00
_cell.angle_beta   90.00
_cell.angle_gamma   90.00
#
_symmetry.space_group_name_H-M   'P 1'
#
loop_
_entity.id
_entity.type
_entity.pdbx_description
1 polymer ?
#
loop_
_entity_poly.entity_id
_entity_poly.type
_entity_poly.pdbx_seq_one_letter_code
_entity_poly.pdbx_strand_id
1 'polypeptide(L)'
;PVVGQQIELDGRSAMVRSVGAGRVQLDYNHPLAGRKIVYHVKATERYEDDEDKIRSLIGRRFLDVDLDKFKLKILKKKVRIQIPDEIFFGENIQIAKRGVALD
;
A
#
# COMPACT_ATOMS: atom_id res chain seq x y z
N PRO A 1 13.08 27.86 14.67
CA PRO A 1 12.99 26.39 14.55
C PRO A 1 13.34 25.77 15.91
N VAL A 2 12.64 24.72 16.32
CA VAL A 2 12.83 24.06 17.64
C VAL A 2 13.26 22.61 17.43
N VAL A 3 14.12 22.09 18.31
CA VAL A 3 14.56 20.69 18.28
C VAL A 3 13.34 19.75 18.37
N GLY A 4 13.31 18.73 17.51
CA GLY A 4 12.21 17.77 17.40
C GLY A 4 11.06 18.21 16.47
N GLN A 5 11.04 19.47 16.03
CA GLN A 5 10.06 19.96 15.07
C GLN A 5 10.27 19.29 13.69
N GLN A 6 9.19 18.82 13.08
CA GLN A 6 9.17 18.42 11.67
C GLN A 6 8.95 19.67 10.81
N ILE A 7 9.80 19.86 9.81
CA ILE A 7 9.73 20.96 8.86
C ILE A 7 9.73 20.42 7.43
N GLU A 8 9.22 21.21 6.50
CA GLU A 8 9.32 20.94 5.06
C GLU A 8 10.26 21.97 4.44
N LEU A 9 11.27 21.49 3.70
CA LEU A 9 12.23 22.32 2.99
C LEU A 9 12.47 21.69 1.62
N ASP A 10 12.34 22.46 0.54
CA ASP A 10 12.50 22.01 -0.85
C ASP A 10 11.67 20.76 -1.21
N GLY A 11 10.44 20.68 -0.69
CA GLY A 11 9.52 19.56 -0.89
C GLY A 11 9.93 18.26 -0.18
N ARG A 12 10.87 18.34 0.77
CA ARG A 12 11.30 17.22 1.60
C ARG A 12 11.01 17.50 3.06
N SER A 13 10.46 16.50 3.74
CA SER A 13 10.26 16.58 5.18
C SER A 13 11.54 16.23 5.94
N ALA A 14 11.86 17.01 6.97
CA ALA A 14 13.03 16.81 7.83
C ALA A 14 12.70 17.09 9.29
N MET A 15 13.43 16.44 10.19
CA MET A 15 13.34 16.68 11.63
C MET A 15 14.52 17.54 12.09
N VAL A 16 14.25 18.59 12.87
CA VAL A 16 15.29 19.43 13.46
C VAL A 16 16.00 18.66 14.58
N ARG A 17 17.28 18.33 14.36
CA ARG A 17 18.12 17.62 15.34
C ARG A 17 18.74 18.56 16.37
N SER A 18 19.19 19.73 15.94
CA SER A 18 19.86 20.70 16.80
C SER A 18 19.77 22.10 16.20
N VAL A 19 19.79 23.11 17.07
CA VAL A 19 19.82 24.54 16.69
C VAL A 19 20.93 25.21 17.48
N GLY A 20 21.88 25.85 16.79
CA GLY A 20 23.02 26.50 17.45
C GLY A 20 23.92 27.29 16.49
N ALA A 21 24.53 28.37 16.99
CA ALA A 21 25.45 29.23 16.25
C ALA A 21 24.92 29.69 14.87
N GLY A 22 23.63 30.04 14.80
CA GLY A 22 22.97 30.47 13.56
C GLY A 22 22.71 29.35 12.54
N ARG A 23 22.98 28.09 12.89
CA ARG A 23 22.77 26.92 12.03
C ARG A 23 21.72 25.99 12.62
N VAL A 24 21.06 25.24 11.75
CA VAL A 24 20.07 24.22 12.09
C VAL A 24 20.50 22.92 11.44
N GLN A 25 20.62 21.86 12.23
CA GLN A 25 20.89 20.53 11.71
C GLN A 25 19.57 19.82 11.43
N LEU A 26 19.42 19.30 10.21
CA LEU A 26 18.22 18.61 9.75
C LEU A 26 18.51 17.14 9.49
N ASP A 27 17.60 16.28 9.94
CA ASP A 27 17.60 14.84 9.67
C ASP A 27 16.49 14.50 8.67
N TYR A 28 16.89 14.06 7.48
CA TYR A 28 16.00 13.68 6.39
C TYR A 28 15.73 12.17 6.34
N ASN A 29 16.27 11.40 7.29
CA ASN A 29 16.06 9.96 7.29
C ASN A 29 14.61 9.62 7.67
N HIS A 30 14.13 8.49 7.15
CA HIS A 30 12.88 7.90 7.64
C HIS A 30 12.98 7.69 9.17
N PRO A 31 11.92 7.92 9.97
CA PRO A 31 11.97 7.83 11.44
C PRO A 31 12.49 6.50 12.01
N LEU A 32 12.35 5.43 11.22
CA LEU A 32 12.80 4.07 11.54
C LEU A 32 14.19 3.70 10.98
N ALA A 33 14.88 4.62 10.29
CA ALA A 33 16.21 4.36 9.76
C ALA A 33 17.20 4.00 10.87
N GLY A 34 18.01 2.96 10.66
CA GLY A 34 18.97 2.46 11.64
C GLY A 34 18.34 1.75 12.86
N ARG A 35 17.01 1.63 12.93
CA ARG A 35 16.33 0.88 14.00
C ARG A 35 16.15 -0.59 13.61
N LYS A 36 16.30 -1.49 14.57
CA LYS A 36 15.91 -2.91 14.41
C LYS A 36 14.41 -3.03 14.66
N ILE A 37 13.65 -3.41 13.64
CA ILE A 37 12.21 -3.65 13.76
C ILE A 37 11.99 -5.15 13.98
N VAL A 38 11.27 -5.50 15.04
CA VAL A 38 10.92 -6.89 15.36
C VAL A 38 9.42 -7.07 15.12
N TYR A 39 9.06 -7.99 14.23
CA TYR A 39 7.68 -8.35 13.95
C TYR A 39 7.39 -9.76 14.47
N HIS A 40 6.23 -9.92 15.08
CA HIS A 40 5.63 -11.23 15.33
C HIS A 40 4.60 -11.47 14.24
N VAL A 41 4.89 -12.40 13.34
CA VAL A 41 4.00 -12.76 12.23
C VAL A 41 3.38 -14.13 12.50
N LYS A 42 2.08 -14.25 12.18
CA LYS A 42 1.35 -15.51 12.22
C LYS A 42 0.70 -15.73 10.86
N ALA A 43 0.93 -16.89 10.25
CA ALA A 43 0.15 -17.30 9.10
C ALA A 43 -1.28 -17.57 9.58
N THR A 44 -2.25 -16.82 9.05
CA THR A 44 -3.66 -16.98 9.40
C THR A 44 -4.31 -18.08 8.57
N GLU A 45 -4.10 -18.03 7.26
CA GLU A 45 -4.74 -18.93 6.30
C GLU A 45 -3.80 -19.21 5.11
N ARG A 46 -4.06 -20.32 4.42
CA ARG A 46 -3.38 -20.71 3.19
C ARG A 46 -4.44 -20.93 2.11
N TYR A 47 -4.38 -20.12 1.06
CA TYR A 47 -5.30 -20.25 -0.09
C TYR A 47 -4.79 -21.35 -1.03
N GLU A 48 -5.50 -22.47 -1.07
CA GLU A 48 -5.20 -23.58 -1.98
C GLU A 48 -6.02 -23.49 -3.26
N ASP A 49 -7.27 -23.03 -3.15
CA ASP A 49 -8.18 -22.85 -4.26
C ASP A 49 -7.82 -21.63 -5.11
N ASP A 50 -7.92 -21.79 -6.43
CA ASP A 50 -7.61 -20.72 -7.38
C ASP A 50 -8.54 -19.51 -7.22
N GLU A 51 -9.79 -19.75 -6.82
CA GLU A 51 -10.77 -18.68 -6.60
C GLU A 51 -10.36 -17.75 -5.45
N ASP A 52 -9.93 -18.31 -4.32
CA ASP A 52 -9.50 -17.54 -3.14
C ASP A 52 -8.19 -16.80 -3.38
N LYS A 53 -7.27 -17.41 -4.15
CA LYS A 53 -6.06 -16.73 -4.61
C LYS A 53 -6.42 -15.51 -5.45
N ILE A 54 -7.31 -15.66 -6.44
CA ILE A 54 -7.74 -14.56 -7.31
C ILE A 54 -8.41 -13.45 -6.49
N ARG A 55 -9.32 -13.80 -5.58
CA ARG A 55 -9.96 -12.81 -4.68
C ARG A 55 -8.93 -12.03 -3.86
N SER A 56 -7.94 -12.73 -3.31
CA SER A 56 -6.88 -12.12 -2.51
C SER A 56 -6.00 -11.16 -3.34
N LEU A 57 -5.70 -11.52 -4.59
CA LEU A 57 -4.98 -10.64 -5.52
C LEU A 57 -5.79 -9.39 -5.88
N ILE A 58 -7.11 -9.52 -6.05
CA ILE A 58 -8.01 -8.37 -6.24
C ILE A 58 -7.98 -7.47 -5.00
N GLY A 59 -8.14 -8.01 -3.80
CA GLY A 59 -8.13 -7.22 -2.55
C GLY A 59 -6.80 -6.53 -2.25
N ARG A 60 -5.68 -7.05 -2.75
CA ARG A 60 -4.38 -6.38 -2.70
C ARG A 60 -4.34 -5.08 -3.50
N ARG A 61 -5.15 -4.96 -4.56
CA ARG A 61 -5.17 -3.81 -5.47
C ARG A 61 -6.37 -2.88 -5.22
N PHE A 62 -7.49 -3.43 -4.78
CA PHE A 62 -8.71 -2.72 -4.44
C PHE A 62 -8.91 -2.75 -2.92
N LEU A 63 -8.30 -1.78 -2.24
CA LEU A 63 -8.44 -1.61 -0.79
C LEU A 63 -9.86 -1.14 -0.43
N ASP A 64 -10.35 -1.58 0.73
CA ASP A 64 -11.66 -1.22 1.28
C ASP A 64 -12.88 -1.60 0.40
N VAL A 65 -12.72 -2.58 -0.48
CA VAL A 65 -13.82 -3.13 -1.29
C VAL A 65 -14.19 -4.52 -0.80
N ASP A 66 -15.49 -4.76 -0.71
CA ASP A 66 -16.03 -6.09 -0.48
C ASP A 66 -15.71 -7.03 -1.67
N LEU A 67 -14.88 -8.03 -1.41
CA LEU A 67 -14.41 -8.99 -2.42
C LEU A 67 -15.53 -9.88 -2.95
N ASP A 68 -16.60 -10.06 -2.19
CA ASP A 68 -17.74 -10.90 -2.59
C ASP A 68 -18.59 -10.24 -3.69
N LYS A 69 -18.48 -8.92 -3.84
CA LYS A 69 -19.14 -8.18 -4.94
C LYS A 69 -18.48 -8.44 -6.30
N PHE A 70 -17.25 -8.96 -6.34
CA PHE A 70 -16.59 -9.34 -7.59
C PHE A 70 -17.07 -10.71 -8.05
N LYS A 71 -17.67 -10.78 -9.25
CA LYS A 71 -18.06 -12.07 -9.83
C LYS A 71 -16.92 -12.64 -10.65
N LEU A 72 -16.46 -13.83 -10.27
CA LEU A 72 -15.38 -14.55 -10.93
C LEU A 72 -15.93 -15.66 -11.81
N LYS A 73 -15.40 -15.78 -13.03
CA LYS A 73 -15.58 -16.94 -13.91
C LYS A 73 -14.21 -17.43 -14.35
N ILE A 74 -13.78 -18.54 -13.78
CA ILE A 74 -12.53 -19.20 -14.13
C ILE A 74 -12.78 -20.11 -15.34
N LEU A 75 -12.06 -19.85 -16.42
CA LEU A 75 -11.99 -20.69 -17.61
C LEU A 75 -10.58 -21.29 -17.66
N LYS A 76 -10.38 -22.41 -18.38
CA LYS A 76 -9.12 -23.18 -18.42
C LYS A 76 -7.82 -22.34 -18.47
N LYS A 77 -7.79 -21.25 -19.24
CA LYS A 77 -6.61 -20.38 -19.40
C LYS A 77 -6.92 -18.89 -19.22
N LYS A 78 -8.14 -18.54 -18.79
CA LYS A 78 -8.60 -17.15 -18.72
C LYS A 78 -9.49 -16.97 -17.51
N VAL A 79 -9.36 -15.85 -16.82
CA VAL A 79 -10.29 -15.47 -15.75
C VAL A 79 -11.09 -14.27 -16.24
N ARG A 80 -12.41 -14.35 -16.12
CA ARG A 80 -13.30 -13.20 -16.31
C ARG A 80 -13.68 -12.67 -14.94
N ILE A 81 -13.38 -11.40 -14.70
CA ILE A 81 -13.66 -10.70 -13.44
C ILE A 81 -14.69 -9.62 -13.77
N GLN A 82 -15.87 -9.71 -13.16
CA GLN A 82 -16.86 -8.64 -13.20
C GLN A 82 -16.64 -7.73 -12.00
N ILE A 83 -16.38 -6.46 -12.31
CA ILE A 83 -16.11 -5.41 -11.35
C ILE A 83 -17.44 -4.79 -10.92
N PRO A 84 -17.71 -4.58 -9.63
CA PRO A 84 -18.92 -3.91 -9.17
C PRO A 84 -18.96 -2.44 -9.59
N ASP A 85 -20.18 -1.92 -9.79
CA ASP A 85 -20.39 -0.57 -10.33
C ASP A 85 -19.91 0.53 -9.36
N GLU A 86 -19.94 0.25 -8.06
CA GLU A 86 -19.53 1.16 -6.98
C GLU A 86 -18.08 1.66 -7.15
N ILE A 87 -17.21 0.81 -7.69
CA ILE A 87 -15.78 1.13 -7.84
C ILE A 87 -15.42 1.57 -9.26
N PHE A 88 -16.41 1.66 -10.16
CA PHE A 88 -16.17 2.04 -11.55
C PHE A 88 -15.58 3.45 -11.67
N PHE A 89 -15.97 4.35 -10.76
CA PHE A 89 -15.48 5.72 -10.66
C PHE A 89 -14.32 5.90 -9.67
N GLY A 90 -13.80 4.80 -9.11
CA GLY A 90 -12.65 4.85 -8.21
C GLY A 90 -11.41 5.42 -8.91
N GLU A 91 -10.61 6.18 -8.18
CA GLU A 91 -9.35 6.73 -8.69
C GLU A 91 -8.44 5.60 -9.17
N ASN A 92 -7.78 5.81 -10.32
CA ASN A 92 -6.78 4.90 -10.86
C ASN A 92 -7.25 3.44 -11.12
N ILE A 93 -8.56 3.21 -11.29
CA ILE A 93 -9.13 1.88 -11.53
C ILE A 93 -8.43 1.11 -12.67
N GLN A 94 -8.02 1.79 -13.74
CA GLN A 94 -7.36 1.15 -14.89
C GLN A 94 -5.97 0.62 -14.52
N ILE A 95 -5.25 1.34 -13.65
CA ILE A 95 -3.96 0.90 -13.12
C ILE A 95 -4.16 -0.33 -12.24
N ALA A 96 -5.18 -0.31 -11.38
CA ALA A 96 -5.54 -1.45 -10.54
C ALA A 96 -5.89 -2.70 -11.37
N LYS A 97 -6.71 -2.55 -12.43
CA LYS A 97 -7.04 -3.64 -13.37
C LYS A 97 -5.80 -4.26 -14.01
N ARG A 98 -4.87 -3.41 -14.47
CA ARG A 98 -3.60 -3.87 -15.04
C ARG A 98 -2.75 -4.57 -13.98
N GLY A 99 -2.74 -4.08 -12.75
CA GLY A 99 -2.06 -4.70 -11.62
C GLY A 99 -2.55 -6.12 -11.35
N VAL A 100 -3.86 -6.31 -11.25
CA VAL A 100 -4.49 -7.64 -11.04
C VAL A 100 -4.16 -8.60 -12.18
N ALA A 101 -4.06 -8.11 -13.42
CA ALA A 101 -3.74 -8.96 -14.58
C ALA A 101 -2.24 -9.36 -14.67
N LEU A 102 -1.36 -8.67 -13.95
CA LEU A 102 0.09 -8.93 -13.93
C LEU A 102 0.54 -9.77 -12.73
N ASP A 103 -0.27 -9.82 -11.67
CA ASP A 103 -0.05 -10.69 -10.51
C ASP A 103 -0.27 -12.17 -10.90
#